data_AF-A0A7G8DA34-F1
#
_entry.id   AF-A0A7G8DA34-F1
#
_cell.length_a   1.000
_cell.length_b   1.000
_cell.length_c   1.000
_cell.angle_alpha   90.00
_cell.angle_beta   90.00
_cell.angle_gamma   90.00
#
_symmetry.space_group_name_H-M   'P 1'
#
loop_
_entity.id
_entity.type
_entity.pdbx_description
1 polymer ?
#
loop_
_entity_poly.entity_id
_entity_poly.type
_entity_poly.pdbx_seq_one_letter_code
_entity_poly.pdbx_strand_id
1 'polypeptide(L)' 'MVNGDEQLLVRFSNGQSTAHGRWVVLSTYRWVRPHPPEPQSQRRMLEHNAIEAWQNMQKVGWRRCRPPVR' A
#
# COMPACT_ATOMS: atom_id res chain seq x y z
N MET A 1 -3.87 2.37 -1.36
CA MET A 1 -5.19 1.70 -1.33
C MET A 1 -5.74 1.73 0.07
N VAL A 2 -7.04 1.55 0.21
CA VAL A 2 -7.76 1.60 1.48
C VAL A 2 -8.73 0.44 1.59
N ASN A 3 -8.80 -0.12 2.80
CA ASN A 3 -9.85 -1.01 3.26
C ASN A 3 -10.59 -0.30 4.40
N GLY A 4 -11.85 0.04 4.17
CA GLY A 4 -12.67 0.73 5.16
C GLY A 4 -13.11 -0.18 6.30
N ASP A 5 -13.35 -1.46 5.99
CA ASP A 5 -13.86 -2.45 6.94
C ASP A 5 -12.77 -2.85 7.94
N GLU A 6 -11.55 -3.06 7.44
CA GLU A 6 -10.37 -3.33 8.27
C GLU A 6 -9.71 -2.06 8.83
N GLN A 7 -10.19 -0.87 8.44
CA GLN A 7 -9.60 0.42 8.81
C GLN A 7 -8.10 0.51 8.49
N LEU A 8 -7.70 -0.04 7.34
CA LEU A 8 -6.32 -0.08 6.88
C LEU A 8 -6.13 0.76 5.63
N LEU A 9 -4.98 1.42 5.58
CA LEU A 9 -4.50 2.14 4.41
C LEU A 9 -3.13 1.60 4.05
N VAL A 10 -2.92 1.27 2.78
CA VAL A 10 -1.63 0.82 2.27
C VAL A 10 -1.11 1.77 1.21
N ARG A 11 0.20 2.02 1.23
CA ARG A 11 0.90 2.85 0.24
C ARG A 11 1.98 2.01 -0.41
N PHE A 12 1.93 1.94 -1.74
CA PHE A 12 2.99 1.38 -2.55
C PHE A 12 3.87 2.54 -3.02
N SER A 13 5.17 2.47 -2.75
CA SER A 13 6.14 3.48 -3.17
C SER A 13 7.35 2.80 -3.80
N ASN A 14 7.96 3.43 -4.80
CA ASN A 14 9.18 2.90 -5.41
C ASN A 14 10.29 2.86 -4.37
N GLY A 15 10.93 1.70 -4.23
CA GLY A 15 12.15 1.52 -3.47
C GLY A 15 13.39 1.75 -4.33
N GLN A 16 14.56 1.67 -3.71
CA GLN A 16 15.84 1.70 -4.41
C GLN A 16 15.97 0.48 -5.33
N SER A 17 16.19 0.71 -6.62
CA SER A 17 16.49 -0.35 -7.58
C SER A 17 17.87 -0.95 -7.31
N THR A 18 17.99 -2.27 -7.43
CA THR A 18 19.29 -2.95 -7.34
C THR A 18 19.54 -3.76 -8.61
N ALA A 19 20.75 -4.34 -8.77
CA ALA A 19 21.05 -5.25 -9.87
C ALA A 19 20.11 -6.46 -9.94
N HIS A 20 19.48 -6.82 -8.82
CA HIS A 20 18.52 -7.92 -8.71
C HIS A 20 17.08 -7.52 -9.07
N GLY A 21 16.82 -6.25 -9.41
CA GLY A 21 15.52 -5.78 -9.89
C GLY A 21 14.99 -4.52 -9.21
N ARG A 22 13.74 -4.18 -9.55
CA ARG A 22 13.03 -3.02 -8.99
C ARG A 22 12.35 -3.43 -7.68
N TRP A 23 12.57 -2.64 -6.65
CA TRP A 23 11.96 -2.84 -5.34
C TRP A 23 10.80 -1.89 -5.14
N VAL A 24 9.79 -2.36 -4.42
CA VAL A 24 8.63 -1.59 -3.98
C VAL A 24 8.54 -1.69 -2.47
N VAL A 25 8.31 -0.56 -1.83
CA VAL A 25 8.01 -0.47 -0.40
C VAL A 25 6.50 -0.43 -0.24
N LEU A 26 5.96 -1.42 0.48
CA LEU A 26 4.59 -1.43 0.94
C LEU A 26 4.57 -0.95 2.39
N SER A 27 3.97 0.21 2.61
CA SER A 27 3.75 0.76 3.95
C SER A 27 2.28 0.60 4.30
N THR A 28 1.99 -0.05 5.42
CA THR A 28 0.64 -0.26 5.94
C THR A 28 0.42 0.67 7.12
N TYR A 29 -0.74 1.30 7.14
CA TYR A 29 -1.17 2.25 8.15
C TYR A 29 -2.54 1.84 8.68
N ARG A 30 -2.76 2.08 9.96
CA ARG A 30 -4.10 2.07 10.53
C ARG A 30 -4.74 3.43 10.27
N TRP A 31 -5.93 3.44 9.69
CA TRP A 31 -6.65 4.66 9.35
C TRP A 31 -8.04 4.65 9.96
N VAL A 32 -8.14 5.24 11.15
CA VAL A 32 -9.40 5.43 11.89
C VAL A 32 -9.70 6.90 11.96
N ARG A 33 -10.69 7.37 11.18
CA ARG A 33 -11.14 8.77 11.27
C ARG A 33 -11.64 9.08 12.68
N PRO A 34 -11.37 10.28 13.23
CA PRO A 34 -10.76 11.45 12.58
C PRO A 34 -9.22 11.50 12.61
N HIS A 35 -8.56 10.49 13.16
CA HIS A 35 -7.12 10.51 13.40
C HIS A 35 -6.30 10.37 12.12
N PRO A 36 -5.09 10.98 12.07
CA PRO A 36 -4.16 10.75 10.97
C PRO A 36 -3.77 9.26 10.89
N PRO A 37 -3.39 8.75 9.69
CA PRO A 37 -2.98 7.36 9.54
C PRO A 37 -1.73 7.04 10.38
N GLU A 38 -1.81 6.00 11.21
CA GLU A 38 -0.72 5.56 12.08
C GLU A 38 0.07 4.43 11.40
N PRO A 39 1.41 4.52 11.28
CA PRO A 39 2.23 3.46 10.69
C PRO A 39 2.09 2.16 11.48
N GLN A 40 1.84 1.05 10.77
CA GLN A 40 1.73 -0.28 11.37
C GLN A 40 2.91 -1.17 10.98
N SER A 41 3.19 -1.23 9.67
CA SER A 41 4.29 -2.03 9.16
C SER A 41 4.82 -1.46 7.85
N GLN A 42 6.07 -1.79 7.56
CA GLN A 42 6.68 -1.52 6.28
C GLN A 42 7.44 -2.75 5.83
N ARG A 43 7.20 -3.17 4.58
CA ARG A 43 7.95 -4.27 3.98
C ARG A 43 8.41 -3.92 2.58
N ARG A 44 9.56 -4.46 2.20
CA ARG A 44 10.13 -4.34 0.86
C ARG A 44 9.83 -5.61 0.07
N MET A 45 9.40 -5.47 -1.17
CA MET A 45 9.14 -6.60 -2.07
C MET A 45 9.58 -6.27 -3.50
N LEU A 46 9.82 -7.29 -4.31
CA LEU A 46 10.10 -7.11 -5.74
C LEU A 46 8.86 -6.55 -6.45
N GLU A 47 9.07 -5.82 -7.53
CA GLU A 47 7.99 -5.16 -8.28
C GLU A 47 6.91 -6.14 -8.76
N HIS A 48 7.28 -7.33 -9.26
CA HIS A 48 6.30 -8.33 -9.68
C HIS A 48 5.41 -8.79 -8.50
N ASN A 49 6.01 -9.04 -7.32
CA ASN A 49 5.25 -9.36 -6.10
C ASN A 49 4.33 -8.21 -5.66
N ALA A 50 4.76 -6.97 -5.87
CA ALA A 50 3.94 -5.80 -5.57
C ALA A 50 2.73 -5.68 -6.49
N ILE A 51 2.91 -5.98 -7.78
CA ILE A 51 1.82 -5.99 -8.78
C ILE A 51 0.80 -7.07 -8.41
N GLU A 52 1.26 -8.28 -8.10
CA GLU A 52 0.38 -9.38 -7.67
C GLU A 52 -0.38 -9.03 -6.39
N ALA A 53 0.31 -8.51 -5.37
CA ALA A 53 -0.32 -8.07 -4.13
C ALA A 53 -1.38 -6.99 -4.37
N TRP A 54 -1.08 -6.00 -5.22
CA TRP A 54 -2.02 -4.95 -5.61
C TRP A 54 -3.26 -5.51 -6.30
N GLN A 55 -3.07 -6.42 -7.26
CA GLN A 55 -4.18 -7.08 -7.96
C GLN A 55 -5.03 -7.91 -7.00
N ASN A 56 -4.40 -8.68 -6.11
CA ASN A 56 -5.10 -9.49 -5.12
C ASN A 56 -5.92 -8.62 -4.16
N MET A 57 -5.32 -7.54 -3.63
CA MET A 57 -6.02 -6.61 -2.75
C MET A 57 -7.24 -5.97 -3.44
N GLN A 58 -7.14 -5.61 -4.74
CA GLN A 58 -8.31 -5.15 -5.49
C GLN A 58 -9.41 -6.22 -5.60
N LYS A 59 -9.05 -7.50 -5.78
CA LYS A 59 -10.01 -8.61 -5.83
C LYS A 59 -10.73 -8.81 -4.49
N VAL A 60 -10.01 -8.67 -3.36
CA VAL A 60 -10.60 -8.78 -2.02
C VAL A 60 -11.23 -7.48 -1.52
N GLY A 61 -11.57 -6.55 -2.43
CA GLY A 61 -12.39 -5.38 -2.12
C GLY A 61 -11.63 -4.12 -1.68
N TRP A 62 -10.29 -4.12 -1.69
CA TRP A 62 -9.54 -2.90 -1.42
C TRP A 62 -9.71 -1.90 -2.56
N ARG A 63 -9.84 -0.62 -2.21
CA ARG A 63 -10.08 0.45 -3.17
C ARG A 63 -8.86 1.33 -3.34
N ARG A 64 -8.67 1.87 -4.55
CA ARG A 64 -7.65 2.89 -4.79
C ARG A 64 -8.03 4.18 -4.04
N CYS A 65 -7.12 4.67 -3.21
CA CYS A 65 -7.21 6.03 -2.69
C CYS A 65 -6.53 6.94 -3.70
N ARG A 66 -7.28 7.90 -4.23
CA ARG A 66 -6.69 9.04 -4.92
C ARG A 66 -6.33 10.07 -3.85
N PRO A 67 -5.18 10.76 -3.95
CA PRO A 67 -4.97 11.95 -3.14
C PRO A 67 -6.16 12.91 -3.34
N PRO A 68 -6.57 13.67 -2.31
CA PRO A 68 -7.59 14.69 -2.49
C PRO A 68 -7.13 15.57 -3.67
N VAL A 69 -8.01 15.69 -4.67
CA VAL A 69 -7.80 16.62 -5.79
C VAL A 69 -7.66 17.99 -5.14
N ARG A 70 -6.48 18.60 -5.30
CA ARG A 70 -6.22 19.97 -4.86
C ARG A 70 -6.92 20.95 -5.79
#